data_AF-A0A9P0IBD4-F1
#
_entry.id   AF-A0A9P0IBD4-F1
#
_cell.length_a   1.000
_cell.length_b   1.000
_cell.length_c   1.000
_cell.angle_alpha   90.00
_cell.angle_beta   90.00
_cell.angle_gamma   90.00
#
_symmetry.space_group_name_H-M   'P 1'
#
loop_
_entity.id
_entity.type
_entity.pdbx_description
1 polymer ?
#
loop_
_entity_poly.entity_id
_entity_poly.type
_entity_poly.pdbx_seq_one_letter_code
_entity_poly.pdbx_strand_id
1 'polypeptide(L)'
;MCSQVAFLICTLVYFVYSAKVPFEKIGEAQAIQAPFFELPCMRIGGTCAKAFACPTGTRVGRRGLCPDQQELGIECCRPNRVARPLDQVQERKSERKPANQGKTNIDNKCITRNGVCIATGGECPQTMQIEGTSDCKSDEICCIYNQ
;
A
#
# COMPACT_ATOMS: atom_id res chain seq x y z
N MET A 1 -60.08 38.25 -12.58
CA MET A 1 -59.73 37.04 -11.79
C MET A 1 -59.07 35.95 -12.64
N CYS A 2 -58.33 36.26 -13.72
CA CYS A 2 -57.71 35.24 -14.60
C CYS A 2 -56.25 34.91 -14.28
N SER A 3 -55.62 35.58 -13.30
CA SER A 3 -54.18 35.38 -13.01
C SER A 3 -53.94 34.24 -12.01
N GLN A 4 -54.73 34.15 -10.93
CA GLN A 4 -54.51 33.13 -9.88
C GLN A 4 -54.76 31.69 -10.36
N VAL A 5 -55.77 31.48 -11.22
CA VAL A 5 -56.09 30.15 -11.76
C VAL A 5 -54.95 29.62 -12.62
N ALA A 6 -54.33 30.47 -13.44
CA ALA A 6 -53.19 30.09 -14.27
C ALA A 6 -51.94 29.73 -13.44
N PHE A 7 -51.68 30.48 -12.36
CA PHE A 7 -50.57 30.17 -11.44
C PHE A 7 -50.76 28.82 -10.75
N LEU A 8 -51.98 28.51 -10.28
CA LEU A 8 -52.27 27.24 -9.63
C LEU A 8 -52.13 26.06 -10.57
N ILE A 9 -52.56 26.20 -11.83
CA ILE A 9 -52.37 25.14 -12.84
C ILE A 9 -50.87 24.92 -13.09
N CYS A 10 -50.09 25.99 -13.24
CA CYS A 10 -48.67 25.90 -13.54
C CYS A 10 -47.88 25.24 -12.38
N THR A 11 -48.20 25.61 -11.13
CA THR A 11 -47.56 25.00 -9.95
C THR A 11 -47.97 23.55 -9.76
N LEU A 12 -49.24 23.20 -9.99
CA LEU A 12 -49.70 21.81 -9.95
C LEU A 12 -49.01 20.95 -11.03
N VAL A 13 -48.85 21.46 -12.25
CA VAL A 13 -48.13 20.77 -13.33
C VAL A 13 -46.66 20.58 -12.95
N TYR A 14 -46.00 21.62 -12.41
CA TYR A 14 -44.62 21.53 -11.97
C TYR A 14 -44.43 20.55 -10.80
N PHE A 15 -45.36 20.53 -9.86
CA PHE A 15 -45.34 19.62 -8.72
C PHE A 15 -45.58 18.16 -9.15
N VAL A 16 -46.53 17.92 -10.06
CA VAL A 16 -46.78 16.58 -10.65
C VAL A 16 -45.57 16.10 -11.47
N TYR A 17 -44.87 17.02 -12.15
CA TYR A 17 -43.61 16.72 -12.84
C TYR A 17 -42.51 16.35 -11.86
N SER A 18 -42.35 17.12 -10.78
CA SER A 18 -41.31 16.89 -9.76
C SER A 18 -41.59 15.63 -8.91
N ALA A 19 -42.87 15.32 -8.65
CA ALA A 19 -43.28 14.12 -7.93
C ALA A 19 -43.17 12.83 -8.77
N LYS A 20 -42.94 12.94 -10.08
CA LYS A 20 -42.62 11.82 -10.98
C LYS A 20 -41.13 11.51 -11.08
N VAL A 21 -40.26 12.24 -10.39
CA VAL A 21 -38.84 11.88 -10.33
C VAL A 21 -38.70 10.83 -9.22
N PRO A 22 -38.50 9.54 -9.55
CA PRO A 22 -38.19 8.55 -8.52
C PRO A 22 -36.85 8.94 -7.88
N PHE A 23 -36.92 9.45 -6.66
CA PHE A 23 -35.77 9.52 -5.75
C PHE A 23 -35.53 8.13 -5.17
N GLU A 24 -35.17 7.16 -6.01
CA GLU A 24 -34.87 5.81 -5.52
C GLU A 24 -33.87 5.08 -6.43
N LYS A 25 -32.59 5.20 -6.06
CA LYS A 25 -31.65 4.10 -5.73
C LYS A 25 -30.33 4.76 -5.34
N ILE A 26 -30.12 5.02 -4.05
CA ILE A 26 -29.37 4.13 -3.15
C ILE A 26 -28.09 3.60 -3.81
N GLY A 27 -26.97 4.18 -3.40
CA GLY A 27 -25.78 3.42 -3.03
C GLY A 27 -25.35 2.31 -3.97
N GLU A 28 -24.91 2.67 -5.17
CA GLU A 28 -23.73 2.00 -5.71
C GLU A 28 -22.59 2.96 -5.44
N ALA A 29 -21.75 2.60 -4.45
CA ALA A 29 -20.34 2.89 -4.60
C ALA A 29 -20.01 2.41 -6.01
N GLN A 30 -19.87 3.35 -6.95
CA GLN A 30 -19.15 3.08 -8.18
C GLN A 30 -17.87 2.45 -7.66
N ALA A 31 -17.75 1.14 -7.84
CA ALA A 31 -16.48 0.48 -7.71
C ALA A 31 -15.64 1.25 -8.72
N ILE A 32 -14.91 2.26 -8.25
CA ILE A 32 -13.76 2.82 -8.93
C ILE A 32 -12.91 1.58 -9.08
N GLN A 33 -13.08 0.92 -10.22
CA GLN A 33 -12.52 -0.37 -10.54
C GLN A 33 -11.03 -0.14 -10.36
N ALA A 34 -10.49 -0.65 -9.25
CA ALA A 34 -9.22 -0.16 -8.72
C ALA A 34 -8.20 -0.26 -9.86
N PRO A 35 -7.67 0.88 -10.33
CA PRO A 35 -7.09 0.93 -11.65
C PRO A 35 -5.78 0.13 -11.60
N PHE A 36 -5.73 -0.95 -12.39
CA PHE A 36 -4.51 -1.64 -12.82
C PHE A 36 -3.73 -2.46 -11.79
N PHE A 37 -4.38 -3.07 -10.79
CA PHE A 37 -3.70 -3.93 -9.81
C PHE A 37 -3.81 -5.41 -10.16
N GLU A 38 -3.14 -5.83 -11.22
CA GLU A 38 -2.96 -7.27 -11.48
C GLU A 38 -1.80 -7.83 -10.64
N LEU A 39 -2.13 -8.79 -9.76
CA LEU A 39 -1.19 -9.38 -8.80
C LEU A 39 0.11 -9.92 -9.43
N PRO A 40 0.12 -10.57 -10.61
CA PRO A 40 1.35 -11.13 -11.17
C PRO A 40 2.42 -10.06 -11.46
N CYS A 41 2.04 -8.91 -12.02
CA CYS A 41 2.95 -7.80 -12.26
C CYS A 41 3.37 -7.10 -10.95
N MET A 42 2.46 -6.96 -9.99
CA MET A 42 2.77 -6.35 -8.69
C MET A 42 3.74 -7.18 -7.84
N ARG A 43 3.62 -8.51 -7.86
CA ARG A 43 4.52 -9.41 -7.11
C ARG A 43 5.99 -9.22 -7.50
N ILE A 44 6.26 -8.82 -8.75
CA ILE A 44 7.61 -8.53 -9.22
C ILE A 44 8.00 -7.05 -9.06
N GLY A 45 7.16 -6.23 -8.42
CA GLY A 45 7.35 -4.80 -8.22
C GLY A 45 7.15 -3.97 -9.49
N GLY A 46 6.31 -4.45 -10.41
CA GLY A 46 5.91 -3.73 -11.61
C GLY A 46 4.50 -3.13 -11.48
N THR A 47 4.10 -2.42 -12.53
CA THR A 47 2.75 -1.89 -12.72
C THR A 47 2.27 -2.19 -14.15
N CYS A 48 0.97 -2.43 -14.32
CA CYS A 48 0.36 -2.64 -15.63
C CYS A 48 0.05 -1.29 -16.28
N ALA A 49 0.61 -1.02 -17.46
CA ALA A 49 0.31 0.17 -18.24
C ALA A 49 0.31 -0.14 -19.73
N LYS A 50 -0.24 0.76 -20.56
CA LYS A 50 -0.12 0.61 -22.01
C LYS A 50 1.34 0.49 -22.40
N ALA A 51 1.63 -0.38 -23.36
CA ALA A 51 2.99 -0.75 -23.69
C ALA A 51 3.85 0.48 -24.08
N PHE A 52 3.28 1.46 -24.80
CA PHE A 52 3.95 2.72 -25.14
C PHE A 52 4.14 3.69 -23.96
N ALA A 53 3.33 3.55 -22.90
CA ALA A 53 3.41 4.38 -21.70
C ALA A 53 4.48 3.88 -20.71
N CYS A 54 4.99 2.65 -20.90
CA CYS A 54 6.13 2.18 -20.13
C CYS A 54 7.38 3.01 -20.49
N PRO A 55 8.11 3.53 -19.49
CA PRO A 55 9.40 4.16 -19.72
C PRO A 55 10.37 3.23 -20.45
N THR A 56 11.24 3.78 -21.30
CA THR A 56 12.22 3.00 -22.06
C THR A 56 13.05 2.10 -21.13
N GLY A 57 13.20 0.82 -21.49
CA GLY A 57 13.97 -0.15 -20.69
C GLY A 57 13.27 -0.66 -19.42
N THR A 58 12.01 -0.30 -19.17
CA THR A 58 11.22 -0.82 -18.04
C THR A 58 10.23 -1.92 -18.44
N ARG A 59 10.02 -2.15 -19.74
CA ARG A 59 9.09 -3.19 -20.23
C ARG A 59 9.67 -4.56 -19.93
N VAL A 60 8.90 -5.40 -19.25
CA VAL A 60 9.35 -6.76 -18.88
C VAL A 60 9.31 -7.71 -20.08
N GLY A 61 8.48 -7.45 -21.08
CA GLY A 61 8.40 -8.26 -22.32
C GLY A 61 7.87 -9.69 -22.14
N ARG A 62 7.48 -10.08 -20.93
CA ARG A 62 6.90 -11.39 -20.60
C ARG A 62 5.38 -11.31 -20.55
N ARG A 63 4.71 -12.26 -21.22
CA ARG A 63 3.24 -12.39 -21.18
C ARG A 63 2.73 -13.01 -19.88
N GLY A 64 1.45 -12.81 -19.58
CA GLY A 64 0.77 -13.34 -18.39
C GLY A 64 1.05 -12.57 -17.10
N LEU A 65 1.61 -11.36 -17.21
CA LEU A 65 1.81 -10.46 -16.05
C LEU A 65 0.63 -9.53 -15.81
N CYS A 66 -0.07 -9.16 -16.88
CA CYS A 66 -1.35 -8.44 -16.86
C CYS A 66 -2.37 -9.25 -17.69
N PRO A 67 -2.67 -10.52 -17.32
CA PRO A 67 -3.48 -11.45 -18.12
C PRO A 67 -4.76 -10.88 -18.71
N ASP A 68 -5.55 -10.11 -17.95
CA ASP A 68 -6.84 -9.60 -18.42
C ASP A 68 -6.66 -8.41 -19.38
N GLN A 69 -5.59 -7.64 -19.16
CA GLN A 69 -5.35 -6.39 -19.87
C GLN A 69 -4.41 -6.55 -21.08
N GLN A 70 -3.76 -7.69 -21.22
CA GLN A 70 -2.73 -7.89 -22.23
C GLN A 70 -3.25 -7.86 -23.67
N GLU A 71 -4.49 -8.32 -23.90
CA GLU A 71 -5.16 -8.23 -25.21
C GLU A 71 -5.42 -6.77 -25.63
N LEU A 72 -5.46 -5.85 -24.66
CA LEU A 72 -5.65 -4.41 -24.89
C LEU A 72 -4.33 -3.66 -25.10
N GLY A 73 -3.22 -4.39 -25.29
CA GLY A 73 -1.89 -3.81 -25.48
C GLY A 73 -1.31 -3.22 -24.19
N ILE A 74 -1.71 -3.74 -23.04
CA ILE A 74 -1.13 -3.41 -21.74
C ILE A 74 -0.02 -4.42 -21.44
N GLU A 75 1.10 -3.91 -20.94
CA GLU A 75 2.26 -4.68 -20.54
C GLU A 75 2.65 -4.34 -19.10
N CYS A 76 3.40 -5.24 -18.48
CA CYS A 76 4.00 -4.98 -17.17
C CYS A 76 5.26 -4.12 -17.34
N CYS A 77 5.23 -2.91 -16.77
CA CYS A 77 6.39 -2.04 -16.64
C CYS A 77 7.01 -2.23 -15.25
N ARG A 78 8.30 -2.53 -15.19
CA ARG A 78 9.08 -2.67 -13.96
C ARG A 78 10.29 -1.74 -14.04
N PRO A 79 10.48 -0.81 -13.07
CA PRO A 79 11.65 0.03 -13.02
C PRO A 79 12.90 -0.83 -13.02
N ASN A 80 13.67 -0.75 -14.11
CA ASN A 80 14.99 -1.33 -14.13
C ASN A 80 15.85 -0.48 -13.21
N ARG A 81 16.32 -1.04 -12.08
CA ARG A 81 17.14 -0.30 -11.10
C ARG A 81 18.43 0.27 -11.71
N VAL A 82 18.72 -0.09 -12.97
CA VAL A 82 19.88 0.32 -13.77
C VAL A 82 19.65 1.62 -14.55
N ALA A 83 18.41 2.07 -14.78
CA ALA A 83 18.12 3.30 -15.52
C ALA A 83 17.69 4.45 -14.59
N ARG A 84 18.66 5.05 -13.87
CA ARG A 84 18.49 6.42 -13.33
C ARG A 84 19.27 7.39 -14.22
N PRO A 85 18.61 8.37 -14.87
CA PRO A 85 19.29 9.54 -15.43
C PRO A 85 20.05 10.28 -14.32
N LEU A 86 21.25 10.76 -14.66
CA LEU A 86 22.24 11.37 -13.76
C LEU A 86 21.88 12.77 -13.23
N ASP A 87 20.64 13.24 -13.40
CA ASP A 87 20.33 14.66 -13.23
C ASP A 87 19.48 15.00 -12.00
N GLN A 88 19.42 14.12 -10.99
CA GLN A 88 18.89 14.51 -9.68
C GLN A 88 19.89 14.27 -8.56
N VAL A 89 20.83 15.21 -8.48
CA VAL A 89 21.38 15.69 -7.20
C VAL A 89 20.23 16.33 -6.42
N GLN A 90 19.43 15.51 -5.75
CA GLN A 90 18.65 15.95 -4.59
C GLN A 90 18.92 14.93 -3.50
N GLU A 91 19.61 15.37 -2.45
CA GLU A 91 19.95 14.60 -1.27
C GLU A 91 18.69 14.04 -0.60
N ARG A 92 18.24 12.86 -1.03
CA ARG A 92 17.60 11.95 -0.08
C ARG A 92 18.73 11.31 0.70
N LYS A 93 18.97 11.83 1.91
CA LYS A 93 19.63 11.12 3.00
C LYS A 93 18.90 9.79 3.21
N SER A 94 19.31 8.79 2.45
CA SER A 94 19.05 7.38 2.70
C SER A 94 20.44 6.79 2.80
N GLU A 95 20.97 6.78 4.02
CA GLU A 95 22.19 6.08 4.37
C GLU A 95 22.01 4.59 4.03
N ARG A 96 22.38 4.20 2.81
CA ARG A 96 22.78 2.82 2.56
C ARG A 96 24.24 2.70 2.95
N LYS A 97 24.48 2.14 4.13
CA LYS A 97 25.80 1.55 4.43
C LYS A 97 26.06 0.40 3.44
N PRO A 98 27.32 0.21 3.01
CA PRO A 98 27.69 -0.76 1.99
C PRO A 98 27.55 -2.18 2.52
N ALA A 99 27.13 -3.08 1.62
CA ALA A 99 27.32 -4.51 1.80
C ALA A 99 28.82 -4.80 1.63
N ASN A 100 29.53 -4.98 2.74
CA ASN A 100 30.73 -5.79 2.73
C ASN A 100 30.93 -6.47 4.09
N GLN A 101 31.00 -7.80 4.02
CA GLN A 101 31.54 -8.72 5.01
C GLN A 101 31.18 -8.51 6.48
N GLY A 102 30.27 -9.35 6.96
CA GLY A 102 30.12 -9.59 8.39
C GLY A 102 28.80 -10.26 8.70
N LYS A 103 28.84 -11.59 8.90
CA LYS A 103 27.86 -12.26 9.75
C LYS A 103 28.05 -11.69 11.16
N THR A 104 27.46 -10.54 11.46
CA THR A 104 27.53 -9.89 12.77
C THR A 104 26.13 -9.54 13.23
N ASN A 105 25.52 -10.49 13.94
CA ASN A 105 24.76 -10.25 15.16
C ASN A 105 23.69 -9.13 15.14
N ILE A 106 22.95 -8.95 14.04
CA ILE A 106 21.74 -8.11 14.02
C ILE A 106 20.62 -8.78 14.84
N ASP A 107 20.74 -10.08 15.07
CA ASP A 107 19.71 -10.92 15.70
C ASP A 107 19.78 -10.93 17.24
N ASN A 108 20.64 -10.13 17.88
CA ASN A 108 20.71 -10.08 19.36
C ASN A 108 19.90 -8.97 20.02
N LYS A 109 18.94 -8.41 19.30
CA LYS A 109 17.96 -7.51 19.91
C LYS A 109 16.84 -8.33 20.53
N CYS A 110 16.49 -8.01 21.76
CA CYS A 110 15.35 -8.55 22.49
C CYS A 110 14.04 -8.34 21.71
N ILE A 111 13.86 -7.13 21.16
CA ILE A 111 12.67 -6.78 20.39
C ILE A 111 12.49 -7.63 19.13
N THR A 112 13.58 -8.11 18.53
CA THR A 112 13.54 -9.00 17.36
C THR A 112 13.07 -10.40 17.71
N ARG A 113 13.17 -10.79 18.99
CA ARG A 113 12.71 -12.08 19.52
C ARG A 113 11.34 -11.99 20.17
N ASN A 114 10.60 -10.90 19.95
CA ASN A 114 9.34 -10.58 20.62
C ASN A 114 9.47 -10.61 22.16
N GLY A 115 10.66 -10.33 22.68
CA GLY A 115 10.92 -10.28 24.11
C GLY A 115 10.67 -8.90 24.71
N VAL A 116 10.60 -8.85 26.03
CA VAL A 116 10.46 -7.62 26.83
C VAL A 116 11.68 -7.48 27.74
N CYS A 117 12.30 -6.29 27.75
CA CYS A 117 13.37 -5.97 28.69
C CYS A 117 12.77 -5.73 30.09
N ILE A 118 13.25 -6.47 31.09
CA ILE A 118 12.79 -6.39 32.48
C ILE A 118 14.00 -6.18 33.41
N ALA A 119 13.80 -5.54 34.56
CA ALA A 119 14.88 -5.38 35.54
C ALA A 119 15.37 -6.73 36.09
N THR A 120 16.65 -6.80 36.41
CA THR A 120 17.27 -7.96 37.06
C THR A 120 16.57 -8.24 38.40
N GLY A 121 15.88 -9.38 38.50
CA GLY A 121 15.05 -9.73 39.67
C GLY A 121 13.53 -9.57 39.48
N GLY A 122 13.08 -9.16 38.30
CA GLY A 122 11.66 -9.17 37.93
C GLY A 122 11.09 -10.58 37.69
N GLU A 123 9.77 -10.68 37.52
CA GLU A 123 9.06 -11.92 37.21
C GLU A 123 9.41 -12.43 35.80
N CYS A 124 10.51 -13.17 35.68
CA CYS A 124 10.83 -13.97 34.50
C CYS A 124 11.59 -15.24 34.92
N PRO A 125 11.12 -16.43 34.54
CA PRO A 125 11.84 -17.67 34.79
C PRO A 125 13.21 -17.66 34.11
N GLN A 126 14.25 -18.16 34.79
CA GLN A 126 15.62 -18.21 34.24
C GLN A 126 15.71 -18.93 32.87
N THR A 127 14.81 -19.87 32.60
CA THR A 127 14.74 -20.61 31.33
C THR A 127 14.20 -19.78 30.15
N MET A 128 13.62 -18.61 30.42
CA MET A 128 13.06 -17.68 29.44
C MET A 128 13.86 -16.38 29.34
N GLN A 129 15.00 -16.30 30.05
CA GLN A 129 15.89 -15.17 30.07
C GLN A 129 16.97 -15.30 28.99
N ILE A 130 17.21 -14.21 28.26
CA ILE A 130 18.30 -14.09 27.30
C ILE A 130 19.21 -12.94 27.75
N GLU A 131 20.47 -13.27 28.02
CA GLU A 131 21.49 -12.31 28.42
C GLU A 131 22.20 -11.67 27.21
N GLY A 132 22.73 -10.46 27.41
CA GLY A 132 23.62 -9.81 26.44
C GLY A 132 22.93 -9.27 25.19
N THR A 133 21.64 -8.90 25.28
CA THR A 133 20.96 -8.23 24.17
C THR A 133 21.46 -6.79 24.00
N SER A 134 21.46 -6.30 22.76
CA SER A 134 22.00 -4.97 22.45
C SER A 134 21.05 -3.80 22.74
N ASP A 135 19.78 -4.09 23.03
CA ASP A 135 18.68 -3.12 23.17
C ASP A 135 18.14 -3.00 24.61
N CYS A 136 18.49 -3.91 25.52
CA CYS A 136 18.19 -3.78 26.94
C CYS A 136 19.36 -3.07 27.67
N LYS A 137 19.07 -2.38 28.77
CA LYS A 137 20.12 -1.76 29.61
C LYS A 137 20.95 -2.81 30.33
N SER A 138 22.10 -2.39 30.90
CA SER A 138 23.02 -3.28 31.62
C SER A 138 22.42 -3.95 32.88
N ASP A 139 21.35 -3.39 33.42
CA ASP A 139 20.58 -3.89 34.57
C ASP A 139 19.26 -4.57 34.17
N GLU A 140 19.02 -4.72 32.87
CA GLU A 140 17.82 -5.32 32.30
C GLU A 140 18.16 -6.63 31.57
N ILE A 141 17.26 -7.60 31.64
CA ILE A 141 17.34 -8.91 30.99
C ILE A 141 16.22 -9.03 29.97
N CYS A 142 16.48 -9.65 28.83
CA CYS A 142 15.45 -9.92 27.84
C CYS A 142 14.64 -11.16 28.24
N CYS A 143 13.32 -11.01 28.41
CA CYS A 143 12.41 -12.11 28.73
C CYS A 143 11.53 -12.45 27.51
N ILE A 144 11.48 -13.73 27.14
CA ILE A 144 10.65 -14.24 26.04
C ILE A 144 9.56 -15.18 26.54
N TYR A 145 8.29 -14.83 26.32
CA TYR A 145 7.16 -15.71 26.61
C TYR A 145 6.89 -16.58 25.37
N ASN A 146 7.29 -17.85 25.40
CA ASN A 146 6.83 -18.82 24.40
C ASN A 146 5.31 -18.94 24.50
N GLN A 147 4.58 -18.54 23.46
CA GLN A 147 3.18 -18.91 23.26
C GLN A 147 3.07 -20.20 22.48
#